data_AF-A0A5E4L2P0-F1
#
_entry.id   AF-A0A5E4L2P0-F1
#
_cell.length_a   1.000
_cell.length_b   1.000
_cell.length_c   1.000
_cell.angle_alpha   90.00
_cell.angle_beta   90.00
_cell.angle_gamma   90.00
#
_symmetry.space_group_name_H-M   'P 1'
#
loop_
_entity.id
_entity.type
_entity.pdbx_description
1 polymer ?
#
loop_
_entity_poly.entity_id
_entity_poly.type
_entity_poly.pdbx_seq_one_letter_code
_entity_poly.pdbx_strand_id
1 'polypeptide(L)'
;MVAELARNAGIPKPRVGIARIPIPNAFAFGRWASDWRVCVTEGIMSLLTENELKAVLGHEISHLKHKDVVVITMISVIPMICWYLAWNQLFSGGRDRGNNILIGIAAFVVYLITNLLVLYVSRIREYYADEGSVSLGNQPHYLASALYKLVYGSARVSKDSLKKVEGMKAFFATDPSRAGSEIRELSQIDLDGSGTIDANELMALRTKPVKVKTTDKILEMLSTHPNMLKRIQRLSSL
;
A
#
# COMPACT_ATOMS: atom_id res chain seq x y z
N MET A 1 -22.37 1.78 2.96
CA MET A 1 -20.98 1.39 2.62
C MET A 1 -20.25 0.68 3.77
N VAL A 2 -19.62 1.37 4.73
CA VAL A 2 -18.74 0.73 5.75
C VAL A 2 -19.42 -0.36 6.58
N ALA A 3 -20.66 -0.11 7.04
CA ALA A 3 -21.40 -1.09 7.84
C ALA A 3 -21.74 -2.37 7.05
N GLU A 4 -21.99 -2.24 5.75
CA GLU A 4 -22.27 -3.37 4.85
C GLU A 4 -21.00 -4.18 4.60
N LEU A 5 -19.89 -3.51 4.28
CA LEU A 5 -18.59 -4.16 4.08
C LEU A 5 -18.11 -4.88 5.35
N ALA A 6 -18.28 -4.25 6.53
CA ALA A 6 -17.94 -4.87 7.81
C ALA A 6 -18.77 -6.15 8.07
N ARG A 7 -20.07 -6.11 7.76
CA ARG A 7 -20.96 -7.27 7.85
C ARG A 7 -20.53 -8.38 6.89
N ASN A 8 -20.26 -8.06 5.62
CA ASN A 8 -19.79 -9.02 4.63
C ASN A 8 -18.42 -9.63 5.03
N ALA A 9 -17.58 -8.83 5.68
CA ALA A 9 -16.28 -9.26 6.18
C ALA A 9 -16.36 -10.12 7.45
N GLY A 10 -17.51 -10.16 8.14
CA GLY A 10 -17.67 -10.84 9.42
C GLY A 10 -16.95 -10.14 10.57
N ILE A 11 -16.82 -8.81 10.52
CA ILE A 11 -16.14 -8.01 11.54
C ILE A 11 -17.08 -6.99 12.20
N PRO A 12 -16.80 -6.55 13.45
CA PRO A 12 -17.50 -5.41 14.02
C PRO A 12 -17.29 -4.17 13.15
N LYS A 13 -18.32 -3.32 13.08
CA LYS A 13 -18.26 -2.06 12.32
C LYS A 13 -17.15 -1.16 12.89
N PRO A 14 -16.11 -0.82 12.11
CA PRO A 14 -15.08 0.10 12.56
C PRO A 14 -15.65 1.52 12.67
N ARG A 15 -15.03 2.35 13.51
CA ARG A 15 -15.37 3.78 13.60
C ARG A 15 -14.89 4.48 12.34
N VAL A 16 -15.72 5.37 11.80
CA VAL A 16 -15.40 6.09 10.56
C VAL A 16 -14.94 7.51 10.91
N GLY A 17 -13.80 7.92 10.36
CA GLY A 17 -13.28 9.28 10.45
C GLY A 17 -13.17 9.94 9.09
N ILE A 18 -13.33 11.27 9.05
CA ILE A 18 -13.06 12.08 7.85
C ILE A 18 -11.94 13.04 8.19
N ALA A 19 -10.86 12.96 7.43
CA ALA A 19 -9.71 13.84 7.58
C ALA A 19 -9.78 14.98 6.57
N ARG A 20 -9.70 16.23 7.06
CA ARG A 20 -9.77 17.45 6.24
C ARG A 20 -8.42 17.75 5.58
N ILE A 21 -8.02 16.87 4.68
CA ILE A 21 -6.74 16.94 3.95
C ILE A 21 -7.07 16.83 2.46
N PRO A 22 -6.52 17.70 1.60
CA PRO A 22 -6.83 17.69 0.17
C PRO A 22 -6.23 16.49 -0.58
N ILE A 23 -5.33 15.74 0.06
CA ILE A 23 -4.62 14.63 -0.58
C ILE A 23 -5.54 13.41 -0.56
N PRO A 24 -5.84 12.80 -1.72
CA PRO A 24 -6.77 11.69 -1.79
C PRO A 24 -6.15 10.45 -1.13
N ASN A 25 -6.75 10.00 -0.02
CA ASN A 25 -6.31 8.81 0.69
C ASN A 25 -7.44 8.20 1.53
N ALA A 26 -7.36 6.90 1.78
CA ALA A 26 -8.11 6.19 2.79
C ALA A 26 -7.18 5.22 3.51
N PHE A 27 -7.42 4.98 4.80
CA PHE A 27 -6.60 4.04 5.57
C PHE A 27 -7.38 3.45 6.74
N ALA A 28 -7.06 2.20 7.06
CA ALA A 28 -7.55 1.52 8.25
C ALA A 28 -6.45 1.29 9.30
N PHE A 29 -6.81 1.39 10.57
CA PHE A 29 -5.91 1.14 11.69
C PHE A 29 -6.65 0.65 12.93
N GLY A 30 -5.89 0.11 13.88
CA GLY A 30 -6.38 -0.36 15.16
C GLY A 30 -5.86 -1.77 15.48
N ARG A 31 -5.48 -1.99 16.73
CA ARG A 31 -4.86 -3.25 17.19
C ARG A 31 -5.91 -4.33 17.51
N TRP A 32 -7.05 -3.91 18.02
CA TRP A 32 -8.12 -4.78 18.50
C TRP A 32 -9.42 -4.44 17.80
N ALA A 33 -10.30 -5.44 17.66
CA ALA A 33 -11.58 -5.27 16.99
C ALA A 33 -12.46 -4.16 17.59
N SER A 34 -12.29 -3.86 18.88
CA SER A 34 -12.97 -2.77 19.60
C SER A 34 -12.46 -1.37 19.27
N ASP A 35 -11.26 -1.23 18.68
CA ASP A 35 -10.62 0.04 18.33
C ASP A 35 -10.31 0.14 16.83
N TRP A 36 -10.94 -0.69 16.00
CA TRP A 36 -10.79 -0.56 14.56
C TRP A 36 -11.42 0.72 14.03
N ARG A 37 -10.65 1.41 13.20
CA ARG A 37 -10.98 2.71 12.63
C ARG A 37 -10.66 2.69 11.14
N VAL A 38 -11.49 3.37 10.38
CA VAL A 38 -11.28 3.64 8.97
C VAL A 38 -11.42 5.14 8.76
N CYS A 39 -10.41 5.74 8.17
CA CYS A 39 -10.40 7.16 7.85
C CYS A 39 -10.36 7.37 6.34
N VAL A 40 -11.13 8.35 5.87
CA VAL A 40 -11.10 8.82 4.48
C VAL A 40 -10.78 10.31 4.47
N THR A 41 -10.06 10.79 3.45
CA THR A 41 -9.81 12.22 3.30
C THR A 41 -10.92 12.93 2.52
N GLU A 42 -11.08 14.24 2.70
CA GLU A 42 -11.94 15.05 1.82
C GLU A 42 -11.49 14.94 0.35
N GLY A 43 -10.17 14.86 0.11
CA GLY A 43 -9.59 14.65 -1.21
C GLY A 43 -10.12 13.38 -1.91
N ILE A 44 -10.16 12.24 -1.22
CA ILE A 44 -10.64 10.99 -1.84
C ILE A 44 -12.15 11.03 -2.11
N MET A 45 -12.91 11.65 -1.20
CA MET A 45 -14.36 11.81 -1.35
C MET A 45 -14.73 12.71 -2.52
N SER A 46 -13.89 13.70 -2.84
CA SER A 46 -14.08 14.58 -4.01
C SER A 46 -13.63 13.94 -5.33
N LEU A 47 -12.78 12.90 -5.27
CA LEU A 47 -12.13 12.31 -6.43
C LEU A 47 -12.84 11.04 -6.92
N LEU A 48 -13.34 10.21 -6.00
CA LEU A 48 -13.91 8.91 -6.30
C LEU A 48 -15.43 8.93 -6.30
N THR A 49 -16.03 8.15 -7.20
CA THR A 49 -17.45 7.81 -7.16
C THR A 49 -17.79 6.92 -5.96
N GLU A 50 -19.07 6.77 -5.64
CA GLU A 50 -19.50 5.92 -4.51
C GLU A 50 -19.01 4.46 -4.66
N ASN A 51 -19.11 3.87 -5.85
CA ASN A 51 -18.66 2.49 -6.08
C ASN A 51 -17.13 2.34 -5.97
N GLU A 52 -16.37 3.31 -6.49
CA GLU A 52 -14.91 3.35 -6.37
C GLU A 52 -14.48 3.49 -4.90
N LEU A 53 -15.12 4.40 -4.15
CA LEU A 53 -14.87 4.57 -2.73
C LEU A 53 -15.25 3.31 -1.94
N LYS A 54 -16.35 2.62 -2.31
CA LYS A 54 -16.74 1.33 -1.69
C LYS A 54 -15.66 0.27 -1.92
N ALA A 55 -15.08 0.21 -3.11
CA ALA A 55 -14.02 -0.72 -3.45
C ALA A 55 -12.73 -0.43 -2.66
N VAL A 56 -12.33 0.84 -2.51
CA VAL A 56 -11.19 1.23 -1.66
C VAL A 56 -11.46 0.89 -0.19
N LEU A 57 -12.65 1.20 0.33
CA LEU A 57 -13.03 0.82 1.69
C LEU A 57 -13.07 -0.69 1.91
N GLY A 58 -13.42 -1.47 0.88
CA GLY A 58 -13.37 -2.94 0.92
C GLY A 58 -11.94 -3.46 1.05
N HIS A 59 -10.99 -2.81 0.39
CA HIS A 59 -9.56 -3.10 0.52
C HIS A 59 -9.08 -2.79 1.95
N GLU A 60 -9.39 -1.61 2.47
CA GLU A 60 -9.02 -1.21 3.84
C GLU A 60 -9.64 -2.11 4.92
N ILE A 61 -10.90 -2.53 4.74
CA ILE A 61 -11.57 -3.48 5.64
C ILE A 61 -10.91 -4.86 5.57
N SER A 62 -10.40 -5.26 4.41
CA SER A 62 -9.67 -6.50 4.26
C SER A 62 -8.36 -6.48 5.06
N HIS A 63 -7.64 -5.35 5.13
CA HIS A 63 -6.48 -5.22 6.02
C HIS A 63 -6.84 -5.43 7.51
N LEU A 64 -7.98 -4.88 7.96
CA LEU A 64 -8.47 -5.09 9.33
C LEU A 64 -8.78 -6.57 9.59
N LYS A 65 -9.52 -7.21 8.68
CA LYS A 65 -9.92 -8.62 8.79
C LYS A 65 -8.68 -9.54 8.89
N HIS A 66 -7.67 -9.27 8.09
CA HIS A 66 -6.42 -10.04 8.06
C HIS A 66 -5.42 -9.64 9.17
N LYS A 67 -5.70 -8.55 9.91
CA LYS A 67 -4.87 -8.03 11.01
C LYS A 67 -3.46 -7.65 10.56
N ASP A 68 -3.36 -7.01 9.39
CA ASP A 68 -2.08 -6.77 8.72
C ASP A 68 -1.11 -5.92 9.54
N VAL A 69 -1.63 -4.93 10.27
CA VAL A 69 -0.84 -4.13 11.21
C VAL A 69 -0.15 -5.01 12.25
N VAL A 70 -0.82 -6.02 12.80
CA VAL A 70 -0.24 -6.94 13.80
C VAL A 70 0.80 -7.83 13.14
N VAL A 71 0.50 -8.39 11.97
CA VAL A 71 1.42 -9.27 11.22
C VAL A 71 2.72 -8.55 10.88
N ILE A 72 2.62 -7.36 10.26
CA ILE A 72 3.80 -6.57 9.87
C ILE A 72 4.57 -6.10 11.10
N THR A 73 3.90 -5.69 12.18
CA THR A 73 4.58 -5.30 13.42
C THR A 73 5.37 -6.45 14.01
N MET A 74 4.80 -7.65 14.07
CA MET A 74 5.47 -8.83 14.63
C MET A 74 6.70 -9.25 13.80
N ILE A 75 6.59 -9.27 12.47
CA ILE A 75 7.72 -9.66 11.61
C ILE A 75 8.81 -8.58 11.64
N SER A 76 8.45 -7.31 11.80
CA SER A 76 9.39 -6.18 11.87
C SER A 76 10.26 -6.16 13.13
N VAL A 77 9.94 -6.97 14.15
CA VAL A 77 10.78 -7.10 15.36
C VAL A 77 12.17 -7.62 15.03
N ILE A 78 12.28 -8.58 14.10
CA ILE A 78 13.55 -9.20 13.71
C ILE A 78 14.53 -8.17 13.11
N PRO A 79 14.20 -7.47 12.01
CA PRO A 79 15.10 -6.46 11.45
C PRO A 79 15.39 -5.34 12.45
N MET A 80 14.45 -4.96 13.31
CA MET A 80 14.69 -3.96 14.36
C MET A 80 15.80 -4.40 15.34
N ILE A 81 15.77 -5.65 15.81
CA ILE A 81 16.81 -6.20 16.69
C ILE A 81 18.15 -6.29 15.94
N CYS A 82 18.15 -6.79 14.70
CA CYS A 82 19.36 -6.88 13.90
C CYS A 82 19.99 -5.51 13.63
N TRP A 83 19.16 -4.49 13.34
CA TRP A 83 19.60 -3.10 13.20
C TRP A 83 20.21 -2.56 14.48
N TYR A 84 19.55 -2.79 15.63
CA TYR A 84 20.08 -2.38 16.93
C TYR A 84 21.43 -3.03 17.21
N LEU A 85 21.58 -4.34 16.98
CA LEU A 85 22.85 -5.04 17.15
C LEU A 85 23.92 -4.50 16.19
N ALA A 86 23.60 -4.32 14.91
CA ALA A 86 24.51 -3.75 13.93
C ALA A 86 25.03 -2.38 14.38
N TRP A 87 24.12 -1.49 14.80
CA TRP A 87 24.46 -0.14 15.24
C TRP A 87 25.37 -0.16 16.46
N ASN A 88 25.00 -0.91 17.52
CA ASN A 88 25.83 -0.98 18.72
C ASN A 88 27.21 -1.56 18.43
N GLN A 89 27.30 -2.63 17.64
CA GLN A 89 28.58 -3.29 17.38
C GLN A 89 29.49 -2.48 16.44
N LEU A 90 28.94 -1.74 15.49
CA LEU A 90 29.72 -0.89 14.57
C LEU A 90 30.20 0.41 15.22
N PHE A 91 29.40 1.00 16.12
CA PHE A 91 29.68 2.32 16.70
C PHE A 91 30.16 2.28 18.18
N SER A 92 30.22 1.10 18.82
CA SER A 92 30.79 0.96 20.16
C SER A 92 32.32 1.10 20.16
N GLY A 93 32.83 2.11 20.88
CA GLY A 93 34.26 2.46 20.99
C GLY A 93 35.09 1.57 21.93
N GLY A 94 34.81 0.26 21.98
CA GLY A 94 35.47 -0.68 22.90
C GLY A 94 36.85 -1.20 22.45
N ARG A 95 37.55 -1.85 23.39
CA ARG A 95 38.94 -2.35 23.25
C ARG A 95 39.09 -3.49 22.22
N ASP A 96 38.01 -4.22 21.92
CA ASP A 96 37.95 -5.33 20.94
C ASP A 96 37.29 -4.91 19.60
N ARG A 97 37.81 -3.84 18.99
CA ARG A 97 37.21 -3.20 17.81
C ARG A 97 37.06 -4.15 16.60
N GLY A 98 38.00 -5.05 16.38
CA GLY A 98 38.02 -5.94 15.21
C GLY A 98 36.88 -6.97 15.19
N ASN A 99 36.65 -7.66 16.31
CA ASN A 99 35.59 -8.67 16.40
C ASN A 99 34.20 -8.02 16.42
N ASN A 100 34.07 -6.85 17.04
CA ASN A 100 32.81 -6.10 17.09
C ASN A 100 32.38 -5.61 15.70
N ILE A 101 33.32 -5.15 14.86
CA ILE A 101 33.00 -4.74 13.48
C ILE A 101 32.46 -5.92 12.65
N LEU A 102 33.08 -7.10 12.76
CA LEU A 102 32.63 -8.27 11.98
C LEU A 102 31.21 -8.70 12.38
N ILE A 103 30.92 -8.77 13.69
CA ILE A 103 29.59 -9.08 14.22
C ILE A 103 28.59 -8.00 13.77
N GLY A 104 29.00 -6.73 13.79
CA GLY A 104 28.17 -5.60 13.33
C GLY A 104 27.82 -5.69 11.85
N ILE A 105 28.77 -6.02 10.99
CA ILE A 105 28.54 -6.22 9.54
C ILE A 105 27.61 -7.41 9.32
N ALA A 106 27.83 -8.53 10.00
CA ALA A 106 26.97 -9.71 9.89
C ALA A 106 25.52 -9.38 10.31
N ALA A 107 25.34 -8.69 11.45
CA ALA A 107 24.03 -8.25 11.90
C ALA A 107 23.36 -7.27 10.92
N PHE A 108 24.14 -6.38 10.29
CA PHE A 108 23.64 -5.46 9.27
C PHE A 108 23.17 -6.19 8.01
N VAL A 109 23.90 -7.19 7.54
CA VAL A 109 23.49 -8.03 6.40
C VAL A 109 22.19 -8.77 6.71
N VAL A 110 22.06 -9.36 7.89
CA VAL A 110 20.82 -10.02 8.33
C VAL A 110 19.66 -9.02 8.43
N TYR A 111 19.92 -7.81 8.94
CA TYR A 111 18.94 -6.71 8.93
C TYR A 111 18.45 -6.40 7.50
N LEU A 112 19.36 -6.26 6.53
CA LEU A 112 18.97 -5.98 5.14
C LEU A 112 18.07 -7.09 4.57
N ILE A 113 18.46 -8.35 4.75
CA ILE A 113 17.68 -9.50 4.26
C ILE A 113 16.30 -9.55 4.91
N THR A 114 16.24 -9.46 6.24
CA THR A 114 14.98 -9.54 6.99
C THR A 114 14.07 -8.34 6.72
N ASN A 115 14.62 -7.15 6.51
CA ASN A 115 13.87 -5.97 6.09
C ASN A 115 13.28 -6.16 4.68
N LEU A 116 14.05 -6.70 3.73
CA LEU A 116 13.52 -7.03 2.40
C LEU A 116 12.37 -8.05 2.46
N LEU A 117 12.44 -9.02 3.37
CA LEU A 117 11.35 -9.97 3.61
C LEU A 117 10.11 -9.27 4.17
N VAL A 118 10.24 -8.34 5.11
CA VAL A 118 9.11 -7.52 5.61
C VAL A 118 8.45 -6.76 4.46
N LEU A 119 9.24 -6.09 3.62
CA LEU A 119 8.73 -5.36 2.45
C LEU A 119 8.01 -6.30 1.47
N TYR A 120 8.56 -7.49 1.23
CA TYR A 120 7.93 -8.49 0.39
C TYR A 120 6.59 -8.99 0.95
N VAL A 121 6.52 -9.28 2.24
CA VAL A 121 5.27 -9.67 2.93
C VAL A 121 4.25 -8.53 2.83
N SER A 122 4.66 -7.28 3.04
CA SER A 122 3.80 -6.10 2.87
C SER A 122 3.15 -6.07 1.47
N ARG A 123 3.95 -6.27 0.41
CA ARG A 123 3.42 -6.30 -0.97
C ARG A 123 2.46 -7.46 -1.23
N ILE A 124 2.72 -8.63 -0.66
CA ILE A 124 1.80 -9.77 -0.76
C ILE A 124 0.44 -9.43 -0.12
N ARG A 125 0.46 -8.76 1.03
CA ARG A 125 -0.75 -8.38 1.76
C ARG A 125 -1.65 -7.42 0.98
N GLU A 126 -1.08 -6.53 0.16
CA GLU A 126 -1.84 -5.67 -0.75
C GLU A 126 -2.65 -6.49 -1.77
N TYR A 127 -2.08 -7.53 -2.39
CA TYR A 127 -2.81 -8.40 -3.32
C TYR A 127 -3.95 -9.15 -2.62
N TYR A 128 -3.74 -9.61 -1.39
CA TYR A 128 -4.80 -10.24 -0.60
C TYR A 128 -5.89 -9.25 -0.17
N ALA A 129 -5.54 -7.98 0.04
CA ALA A 129 -6.52 -6.94 0.34
C ALA A 129 -7.33 -6.55 -0.90
N ASP A 130 -6.71 -6.51 -2.09
CA ASP A 130 -7.38 -6.35 -3.38
C ASP A 130 -8.38 -7.50 -3.63
N GLU A 131 -7.95 -8.74 -3.46
CA GLU A 131 -8.80 -9.94 -3.54
C GLU A 131 -9.92 -9.95 -2.48
N GLY A 132 -9.59 -9.49 -1.27
CA GLY A 132 -10.54 -9.32 -0.18
C GLY A 132 -11.64 -8.32 -0.55
N SER A 133 -11.29 -7.18 -1.15
CA SER A 133 -12.29 -6.18 -1.59
C SER A 133 -13.29 -6.76 -2.58
N VAL A 134 -12.81 -7.55 -3.55
CA VAL A 134 -13.66 -8.23 -4.53
C VAL A 134 -14.56 -9.27 -3.85
N SER A 135 -13.98 -10.05 -2.94
CA SER A 135 -14.72 -11.06 -2.14
C SER A 135 -15.80 -10.46 -1.23
N LEU A 136 -15.68 -9.17 -0.88
CA LEU A 136 -16.70 -8.43 -0.12
C LEU A 136 -17.87 -7.91 -0.98
N GLY A 137 -17.84 -8.18 -2.28
CA GLY A 137 -18.90 -7.84 -3.23
C GLY A 137 -18.63 -6.59 -4.08
N ASN A 138 -17.38 -6.10 -4.11
CA ASN A 138 -17.00 -5.00 -5.00
C ASN A 138 -16.55 -5.54 -6.36
N GLN A 139 -16.80 -4.79 -7.44
CA GLN A 139 -16.35 -5.19 -8.77
C GLN A 139 -14.88 -4.78 -8.99
N PRO A 140 -14.04 -5.65 -9.58
CA PRO A 140 -12.60 -5.38 -9.75
C PRO A 140 -12.29 -4.08 -10.51
N HIS A 141 -13.11 -3.73 -11.51
CA HIS A 141 -12.90 -2.52 -12.32
C HIS A 141 -13.09 -1.22 -11.52
N TYR A 142 -13.99 -1.20 -10.52
CA TYR A 142 -14.11 -0.03 -9.63
C TYR A 142 -12.88 0.15 -8.77
N LEU A 143 -12.24 -0.94 -8.33
CA LEU A 143 -10.97 -0.83 -7.61
C LEU A 143 -9.85 -0.38 -8.53
N ALA A 144 -9.75 -0.95 -9.74
CA ALA A 144 -8.76 -0.54 -10.73
C ALA A 144 -8.88 0.95 -11.10
N SER A 145 -10.10 1.41 -11.36
CA SER A 145 -10.40 2.82 -11.66
C SER A 145 -10.08 3.72 -10.46
N ALA A 146 -10.40 3.29 -9.23
CA ALA A 146 -10.05 4.02 -8.03
C ALA A 146 -8.53 4.16 -7.86
N LEU A 147 -7.78 3.07 -8.03
CA LEU A 147 -6.31 3.06 -7.94
C LEU A 147 -5.70 3.99 -9.01
N TYR A 148 -6.20 3.95 -10.24
CA TYR A 148 -5.79 4.85 -11.31
C TYR A 148 -5.99 6.33 -10.91
N LYS A 149 -7.21 6.67 -10.45
CA LYS A 149 -7.54 8.04 -10.02
C LYS A 149 -6.70 8.48 -8.82
N LEU A 150 -6.44 7.62 -7.85
CA LEU A 150 -5.62 7.94 -6.68
C LEU A 150 -4.19 8.34 -7.06
N VAL A 151 -3.58 7.63 -8.03
CA VAL A 151 -2.25 7.97 -8.55
C VAL A 151 -2.29 9.32 -9.26
N TYR A 152 -3.25 9.54 -10.17
CA TYR A 152 -3.41 10.80 -10.88
C TYR A 152 -3.69 11.99 -9.93
N GLY A 153 -4.56 11.78 -8.96
CA GLY A 153 -4.93 12.77 -7.94
C GLY A 153 -3.73 13.13 -7.07
N SER A 154 -2.97 12.13 -6.61
CA SER A 154 -1.76 12.32 -5.79
C SER A 154 -0.66 13.09 -6.54
N ALA A 155 -0.48 12.83 -7.84
CA ALA A 155 0.52 13.54 -8.64
C ALA A 155 0.19 15.01 -8.90
N ARG A 156 -1.09 15.40 -8.83
CA ARG A 156 -1.54 16.79 -9.01
C ARG A 156 -1.39 17.63 -7.73
N VAL A 157 -1.09 17.00 -6.59
CA VAL A 157 -0.89 17.69 -5.32
C VAL A 157 0.45 18.43 -5.31
N SER A 158 0.44 19.66 -4.78
CA SER A 158 1.68 20.45 -4.62
C SER A 158 2.71 19.77 -3.70
N LYS A 159 4.00 19.92 -4.02
CA LYS A 159 5.10 19.37 -3.21
C LYS A 159 5.07 19.86 -1.75
N ASP A 160 4.58 21.07 -1.49
CA ASP A 160 4.47 21.61 -0.13
C ASP A 160 3.41 20.89 0.70
N SER A 161 2.31 20.46 0.08
CA SER A 161 1.29 19.66 0.76
C SER A 161 1.78 18.24 1.01
N LEU A 162 2.56 17.68 0.07
CA LEU A 162 3.20 16.37 0.23
C LEU A 162 4.21 16.35 1.39
N LYS A 163 5.00 17.42 1.55
CA LYS A 163 5.92 17.56 2.70
C LYS A 163 5.17 17.58 4.04
N LYS A 164 4.01 18.25 4.11
CA LYS A 164 3.19 18.30 5.34
C LYS A 164 2.66 16.94 5.77
N VAL A 165 2.50 15.99 4.84
CA VAL A 165 1.99 14.64 5.11
C VAL A 165 3.07 13.56 5.02
N GLU A 166 4.35 13.94 4.91
CA GLU A 166 5.44 13.01 4.70
C GLU A 166 5.58 11.97 5.82
N GLY A 167 5.32 12.37 7.07
CA GLY A 167 5.27 11.45 8.22
C GLY A 167 4.11 10.46 8.21
N MET A 168 3.11 10.66 7.34
CA MET A 168 1.94 9.77 7.20
C MET A 168 2.02 8.87 5.97
N LYS A 169 3.12 8.89 5.20
CA LYS A 169 3.28 8.10 3.95
C LYS A 169 2.93 6.61 4.09
N ALA A 170 3.23 6.01 5.24
CA ALA A 170 2.91 4.61 5.52
C ALA A 170 1.40 4.29 5.56
N PHE A 171 0.54 5.30 5.68
CA PHE A 171 -0.91 5.16 5.65
C PHE A 171 -1.50 5.44 4.27
N PHE A 172 -0.70 5.69 3.23
CA PHE A 172 -1.23 5.99 1.91
C PHE A 172 -1.42 4.71 1.10
N ALA A 173 -2.60 4.55 0.50
CA ALA A 173 -2.90 3.42 -0.40
C ALA A 173 -2.02 3.42 -1.67
N THR A 174 -1.47 4.58 -2.04
CA THR A 174 -0.52 4.78 -3.15
C THR A 174 0.61 5.66 -2.66
N ASP A 175 1.88 5.34 -2.98
CA ASP A 175 3.02 6.20 -2.61
C ASP A 175 2.99 7.53 -3.40
N PRO A 176 2.67 8.68 -2.77
CA PRO A 176 2.53 9.94 -3.49
C PRO A 176 3.85 10.41 -4.12
N SER A 177 4.98 9.93 -3.60
CA SER A 177 6.32 10.26 -4.08
C SER A 177 6.60 9.65 -5.47
N ARG A 178 5.92 8.54 -5.80
CA ARG A 178 6.07 7.77 -7.04
C ARG A 178 4.98 8.04 -8.07
N ALA A 179 3.95 8.79 -7.69
CA ALA A 179 2.78 9.03 -8.53
C ALA A 179 3.15 9.57 -9.94
N GLY A 180 4.17 10.43 -10.04
CA GLY A 180 4.61 10.98 -11.32
C GLY A 180 5.25 9.96 -12.28
N SER A 181 5.99 8.97 -11.78
CA SER A 181 6.54 7.89 -12.62
C SER A 181 5.47 6.89 -13.01
N GLU A 182 4.54 6.60 -12.08
CA GLU A 182 3.46 5.64 -12.28
C GLU A 182 2.41 6.12 -13.29
N ILE A 183 2.12 7.42 -13.36
CA ILE A 183 1.22 7.99 -14.39
C ILE A 183 1.61 7.56 -15.81
N ARG A 184 2.91 7.64 -16.14
CA ARG A 184 3.40 7.29 -17.47
C ARG A 184 3.26 5.80 -17.77
N GLU A 185 3.26 4.97 -16.74
CA GLU A 185 3.06 3.54 -16.93
C GLU A 185 1.54 3.22 -17.00
N LEU A 186 0.73 3.89 -16.17
CA LEU A 186 -0.74 3.76 -16.12
C LEU A 186 -1.45 4.31 -17.36
N SER A 187 -0.86 5.23 -18.12
CA SER A 187 -1.43 5.64 -19.40
C SER A 187 -1.46 4.52 -20.45
N GLN A 188 -0.87 3.34 -20.17
CA GLN A 188 -0.94 2.17 -21.04
C GLN A 188 -2.27 1.40 -20.92
N ILE A 189 -3.04 1.64 -19.86
CA ILE A 189 -4.23 0.85 -19.52
C ILE A 189 -5.55 1.59 -19.74
N ASP A 190 -5.54 2.92 -19.71
CA ASP A 190 -6.66 3.80 -20.08
C ASP A 190 -6.61 3.99 -21.61
N LEU A 191 -7.34 3.14 -22.33
CA LEU A 191 -7.28 3.03 -23.80
C LEU A 191 -8.08 4.14 -24.48
N ASP A 192 -9.17 4.58 -23.84
CA ASP A 192 -10.06 5.62 -24.36
C ASP A 192 -9.74 7.02 -23.83
N GLY A 193 -8.86 7.13 -22.82
CA GLY A 193 -8.45 8.40 -22.21
C GLY A 193 -9.52 9.00 -21.29
N SER A 194 -10.50 8.20 -20.85
CA SER A 194 -11.61 8.63 -19.99
C SER A 194 -11.17 9.00 -18.58
N GLY A 195 -9.98 8.54 -18.16
CA GLY A 195 -9.50 8.69 -16.79
C GLY A 195 -10.15 7.73 -15.79
N THR A 196 -10.83 6.70 -16.29
CA THR A 196 -11.40 5.57 -15.55
C THR A 196 -10.95 4.27 -16.19
N ILE A 197 -10.99 3.17 -15.44
CA ILE A 197 -10.71 1.84 -16.00
C ILE A 197 -12.02 1.06 -16.04
N ASP A 198 -12.58 0.86 -17.23
CA ASP A 198 -13.81 0.11 -17.41
C ASP A 198 -13.59 -1.42 -17.35
N ALA A 199 -14.69 -2.18 -17.35
CA ALA A 199 -14.61 -3.63 -17.29
C ALA A 199 -13.94 -4.27 -18.53
N ASN A 200 -14.11 -3.69 -19.72
CA ASN A 200 -13.52 -4.18 -20.96
C ASN A 200 -12.02 -3.91 -21.00
N GLU A 201 -11.60 -2.70 -20.62
CA GLU A 201 -10.20 -2.30 -20.49
C GLU A 201 -9.48 -3.18 -19.47
N LEU A 202 -10.09 -3.39 -18.31
CA LEU A 202 -9.54 -4.30 -17.30
C LEU A 202 -9.39 -5.71 -17.86
N MET A 203 -10.41 -6.25 -18.54
CA MET A 203 -10.36 -7.59 -19.12
C MET A 203 -9.31 -7.72 -20.24
N ALA A 204 -9.04 -6.66 -20.98
CA ALA A 204 -7.98 -6.64 -22.00
C ALA A 204 -6.57 -6.85 -21.39
N LEU A 205 -6.37 -6.53 -20.11
CA LEU A 205 -5.11 -6.76 -19.40
C LEU A 205 -4.84 -8.24 -19.08
N ARG A 206 -5.84 -9.13 -19.18
CA ARG A 206 -5.63 -10.58 -19.03
C ARG A 206 -4.77 -11.14 -20.15
N THR A 207 -4.92 -10.61 -21.35
CA THR A 207 -4.23 -11.11 -22.56
C THR A 207 -3.00 -10.28 -22.92
N LYS A 208 -2.94 -9.01 -22.50
CA LYS A 208 -1.79 -8.12 -22.72
C LYS A 208 -1.00 -7.94 -21.43
N PRO A 209 0.13 -8.64 -21.24
CA PRO A 209 0.95 -8.46 -20.05
C PRO A 209 1.55 -7.06 -20.02
N VAL A 210 1.45 -6.40 -18.87
CA VAL A 210 1.94 -5.03 -18.74
C VAL A 210 3.45 -5.02 -18.58
N LYS A 211 4.12 -4.10 -19.29
CA LYS A 211 5.58 -3.92 -19.20
C LYS A 211 5.93 -2.91 -18.12
N VAL A 212 6.48 -3.42 -17.02
CA VAL A 212 7.11 -2.59 -15.96
C VAL A 212 8.60 -2.45 -16.24
N LYS A 213 9.13 -1.24 -16.14
CA LYS A 213 10.57 -0.98 -16.37
C LYS A 213 11.44 -1.70 -15.34
N THR A 214 12.65 -2.06 -15.73
CA THR A 214 13.61 -2.76 -14.85
C THR A 214 13.96 -1.93 -13.60
N THR A 215 14.05 -0.61 -13.75
CA THR A 215 14.25 0.33 -12.63
C THR A 215 13.10 0.26 -11.63
N ASP A 216 11.85 0.24 -12.12
CA ASP A 216 10.66 0.19 -11.28
C ASP A 216 10.50 -1.16 -10.58
N LYS A 217 10.94 -2.25 -11.21
CA LYS A 217 11.04 -3.57 -10.56
C LYS A 217 12.05 -3.56 -9.40
N ILE A 218 13.19 -2.89 -9.55
CA ILE A 218 14.19 -2.78 -8.48
C ILE A 218 13.67 -1.90 -7.34
N LEU A 219 13.09 -0.74 -7.68
CA LEU A 219 12.49 0.16 -6.69
C LEU A 219 11.32 -0.48 -5.94
N GLU A 220 10.52 -1.32 -6.61
CA GLU A 220 9.46 -2.11 -5.98
C GLU A 220 10.00 -3.05 -4.91
N MET A 221 11.17 -3.66 -5.09
CA MET A 221 11.76 -4.53 -4.05
C MET A 221 12.01 -3.78 -2.73
N LEU A 222 12.27 -2.47 -2.82
CA LEU A 222 12.50 -1.57 -1.69
C LEU A 222 11.23 -0.84 -1.21
N SER A 223 10.05 -1.21 -1.71
CA SER A 223 8.77 -0.57 -1.37
C SER A 223 7.82 -1.50 -0.61
N THR A 224 6.98 -0.93 0.24
CA THR A 224 5.90 -1.65 0.94
C THR A 224 4.71 -1.98 0.03
N HIS A 225 4.57 -1.26 -1.09
CA HIS A 225 3.49 -1.46 -2.05
C HIS A 225 4.03 -2.04 -3.37
N PRO A 226 3.29 -2.97 -3.99
CA PRO A 226 3.64 -3.45 -5.32
C PRO A 226 3.36 -2.36 -6.35
N ASN A 227 3.98 -2.48 -7.52
CA ASN A 227 3.73 -1.57 -8.63
C ASN A 227 2.23 -1.58 -9.02
N MET A 228 1.66 -0.39 -9.21
CA MET A 228 0.22 -0.22 -9.45
C MET A 228 -0.28 -0.96 -10.70
N LEU A 229 0.50 -1.03 -11.77
CA LEU A 229 0.11 -1.79 -12.95
C LEU A 229 0.02 -3.28 -12.68
N LYS A 230 0.92 -3.84 -11.85
CA LYS A 230 0.85 -5.25 -11.48
C LYS A 230 -0.40 -5.54 -10.64
N ARG A 231 -0.78 -4.61 -9.76
CA ARG A 231 -2.04 -4.71 -8.99
C ARG A 231 -3.25 -4.70 -9.91
N ILE A 232 -3.33 -3.74 -10.83
CA ILE A 232 -4.44 -3.65 -11.80
C ILE A 232 -4.47 -4.88 -12.71
N GLN A 233 -3.31 -5.35 -13.16
CA GLN A 233 -3.23 -6.59 -13.94
C GLN A 233 -3.70 -7.80 -13.11
N ARG A 234 -3.37 -7.88 -11.82
CA ARG A 234 -3.88 -8.94 -10.93
C ARG A 234 -5.40 -8.86 -10.78
N LEU A 235 -5.96 -7.65 -10.64
CA LEU A 235 -7.41 -7.44 -10.57
C LEU A 235 -8.13 -7.94 -11.82
N SER A 236 -7.51 -7.87 -13.00
CA SER A 236 -8.10 -8.44 -14.22
C SER A 236 -8.29 -9.96 -14.17
N SER A 237 -7.56 -10.65 -13.30
CA SER A 237 -7.62 -12.11 -13.18
C SER A 237 -8.68 -12.62 -12.19
N LEU A 238 -9.25 -11.74 -11.37
CA LEU A 238 -10.29 -12.02 -10.38
C LEU A 238 -11.68 -11.94 -11.01
#